data_AF-A0A6B0Z3Z5-F1
#
_entry.id   AF-A0A6B0Z3Z5-F1
#
_cell.length_a   1.000
_cell.length_b   1.000
_cell.length_c   1.000
_cell.angle_alpha   90.00
_cell.angle_beta   90.00
_cell.angle_gamma   90.00
#
_symmetry.space_group_name_H-M   'P 1'
#
loop_
_entity.id
_entity.type
_entity.pdbx_description
1 polymer ?
#
loop_
_entity_poly.entity_id
_entity_poly.type
_entity_poly.pdbx_seq_one_letter_code
_entity_poly.pdbx_strand_id
1 'polypeptide(L)'
;MRWERRRRARRLLVQALYQQQLAGSDADEILAQFRLREDYGRADTEFFTDLLRAAMERRDELDRQISAASDIPVERIDPVERAVLWTALAEMQGRGTGRAVAINEAIELARQFGADHGYRFVNAVLDRWSRATPEARSDPVADHAD
;
A
#
# COMPACT_ATOMS: atom_id res chain seq x y z
N MET A 1 -17.09 6.76 8.98
CA MET A 1 -16.25 7.95 9.14
C MET A 1 -14.79 7.52 9.40
N ARG A 2 -13.76 8.33 9.07
CA ARG A 2 -12.30 8.01 9.02
C ARG A 2 -11.86 6.76 8.21
N TRP A 3 -12.39 5.57 8.47
CA TRP A 3 -12.06 4.33 7.76
C TRP A 3 -12.30 4.45 6.25
N GLU A 4 -13.46 4.95 5.83
CA GLU A 4 -13.74 5.17 4.39
C GLU A 4 -12.76 6.16 3.75
N ARG A 5 -12.36 7.21 4.48
CA ARG A 5 -11.40 8.20 3.99
C ARG A 5 -10.03 7.57 3.80
N ARG A 6 -9.59 6.70 4.72
CA ARG A 6 -8.37 5.90 4.59
C ARG A 6 -8.45 4.88 3.45
N ARG A 7 -9.59 4.22 3.26
CA ARG A 7 -9.81 3.33 2.12
C ARG A 7 -9.70 4.08 0.78
N ARG A 8 -10.29 5.28 0.70
CA ARG A 8 -10.10 6.19 -0.46
C ARG A 8 -8.63 6.59 -0.63
N ALA A 9 -7.93 6.93 0.46
CA ALA A 9 -6.51 7.26 0.42
C ALA A 9 -5.63 6.09 -0.11
N ARG A 10 -5.88 4.85 0.31
CA ARG A 10 -5.15 3.68 -0.22
C ARG A 10 -5.38 3.48 -1.72
N ARG A 11 -6.62 3.69 -2.19
CA ARG A 11 -6.92 3.64 -3.63
C ARG A 11 -6.13 4.70 -4.41
N LEU A 12 -6.09 5.93 -3.91
CA LEU A 12 -5.27 6.98 -4.50
C LEU A 12 -3.78 6.62 -4.48
N LEU A 13 -3.31 6.02 -3.38
CA LEU A 13 -1.91 5.60 -3.23
C LEU A 13 -1.51 4.54 -4.25
N VAL A 14 -2.33 3.52 -4.47
CA VAL A 14 -2.08 2.51 -5.51
C VAL A 14 -1.98 3.15 -6.89
N GLN A 15 -2.89 4.09 -7.21
CA GLN A 15 -2.85 4.82 -8.49
C GLN A 15 -1.58 5.69 -8.62
N ALA A 16 -1.20 6.39 -7.55
CA ALA A 16 -0.02 7.24 -7.49
C ALA A 16 1.27 6.42 -7.69
N LEU A 17 1.40 5.30 -6.99
CA LEU A 17 2.55 4.42 -7.10
C LEU A 17 2.60 3.68 -8.45
N TYR A 18 1.45 3.34 -9.04
CA TYR A 18 1.40 2.83 -10.41
C TYR A 18 1.89 3.88 -11.41
N GLN A 19 1.40 5.12 -11.30
CA GLN A 19 1.86 6.23 -12.13
C GLN A 19 3.37 6.47 -11.98
N GLN A 20 3.88 6.46 -10.75
CA GLN A 20 5.31 6.60 -10.46
C GLN A 20 6.15 5.56 -11.22
N GLN A 21 5.69 4.31 -11.26
CA GLN A 21 6.41 3.24 -11.96
C GLN A 21 6.49 3.45 -13.47
N LEU A 22 5.48 4.06 -14.07
CA LEU A 22 5.41 4.28 -15.52
C LEU A 22 6.09 5.58 -15.95
N ALA A 23 5.88 6.66 -15.21
CA ALA A 23 6.32 8.00 -15.58
C ALA A 23 7.62 8.43 -14.90
N GLY A 24 8.01 7.79 -13.79
CA GLY A 24 9.20 8.15 -13.03
C GLY A 24 9.10 9.47 -12.25
N SER A 25 7.91 10.10 -12.21
CA SER A 25 7.65 11.34 -11.46
C SER A 25 8.04 11.23 -10.00
N ASP A 26 8.49 12.34 -9.42
CA ASP A 26 8.77 12.44 -8.00
C ASP A 26 7.49 12.61 -7.16
N ALA A 27 7.64 12.53 -5.83
CA ALA A 27 6.50 12.57 -4.92
C ALA A 27 5.75 13.90 -4.98
N ASP A 28 6.46 15.03 -5.13
CA ASP A 28 5.84 16.34 -5.09
C ASP A 28 5.07 16.63 -6.39
N GLU A 29 5.58 16.17 -7.54
CA GLU A 29 4.85 16.22 -8.81
C GLU A 29 3.55 15.40 -8.74
N ILE A 30 3.62 14.16 -8.25
CA ILE A 30 2.45 13.29 -8.10
C ILE A 30 1.43 13.93 -7.14
N LEU A 31 1.88 14.47 -6.00
CA LEU A 31 1.01 15.16 -5.05
C LEU A 31 0.32 16.36 -5.67
N ALA A 32 1.04 17.18 -6.45
CA ALA A 32 0.47 18.33 -7.13
C ALA A 32 -0.65 17.92 -8.11
N GLN A 33 -0.45 16.86 -8.87
CA GLN A 33 -1.46 16.34 -9.80
C GLN A 33 -2.68 15.78 -9.07
N PHE A 34 -2.48 14.99 -8.01
CA PHE A 34 -3.59 14.40 -7.25
C PHE A 34 -4.44 15.44 -6.53
N ARG A 35 -3.85 16.54 -6.05
CA ARG A 35 -4.58 17.66 -5.41
C ARG A 35 -5.63 18.31 -6.32
N LEU A 36 -5.47 18.20 -7.64
CA LEU A 36 -6.41 18.75 -8.63
C LEU A 36 -7.61 17.83 -8.90
N ARG A 37 -7.60 16.58 -8.40
CA ARG A 37 -8.68 15.63 -8.62
C ARG A 37 -9.87 15.89 -7.69
N GLU A 38 -11.09 15.72 -8.21
CA GLU A 38 -12.33 15.92 -7.45
C GLU A 38 -12.47 14.96 -6.25
N ASP A 39 -11.90 13.76 -6.34
CA ASP A 39 -11.99 12.74 -5.29
C ASP A 39 -10.93 12.89 -4.18
N TYR A 40 -9.94 13.78 -4.37
CA TYR A 40 -8.84 13.97 -3.42
C TYR A 40 -9.33 14.43 -2.04
N GLY A 41 -10.20 15.46 -2.00
CA GLY A 41 -10.74 16.00 -0.74
C GLY A 41 -11.61 15.00 0.04
N ARG A 42 -12.05 13.91 -0.58
CA ARG A 42 -12.83 12.84 0.06
C ARG A 42 -11.96 11.79 0.74
N ALA A 43 -10.66 11.77 0.46
CA ALA A 43 -9.70 10.87 1.07
C ALA A 43 -9.13 11.46 2.38
N ASP A 44 -8.44 10.63 3.15
CA ASP A 44 -7.54 11.07 4.22
C ASP A 44 -6.23 11.53 3.57
N THR A 45 -6.14 12.83 3.27
CA THR A 45 -5.07 13.40 2.43
C THR A 45 -3.72 13.44 3.13
N GLU A 46 -3.72 13.59 4.45
CA GLU A 46 -2.50 13.51 5.28
C GLU A 46 -1.96 12.08 5.22
N PHE A 47 -2.82 11.09 5.50
CA PHE A 47 -2.45 9.68 5.41
C PHE A 47 -1.95 9.27 4.01
N PHE A 48 -2.61 9.75 2.94
CA PHE A 48 -2.13 9.53 1.57
C PHE A 48 -0.74 10.14 1.34
N THR A 49 -0.53 11.39 1.77
CA THR A 49 0.73 12.11 1.56
C THR A 49 1.89 11.45 2.30
N ASP A 50 1.67 11.07 3.56
CA ASP A 50 2.67 10.41 4.40
C ASP A 50 3.06 9.05 3.81
N LEU A 51 2.09 8.24 3.40
CA LEU A 51 2.37 6.93 2.83
C LEU A 51 3.05 7.02 1.46
N LEU A 52 2.68 7.98 0.61
CA LEU A 52 3.33 8.16 -0.70
C LEU A 52 4.81 8.47 -0.51
N ARG A 53 5.13 9.45 0.34
CA ARG A 53 6.52 9.81 0.65
C ARG A 53 7.27 8.63 1.27
N ALA A 54 6.68 8.00 2.28
CA ALA A 54 7.32 6.88 2.96
C ALA A 54 7.52 5.66 2.04
N ALA A 55 6.65 5.42 1.07
CA ALA A 55 6.82 4.35 0.08
C ALA A 55 7.93 4.67 -0.93
N MET A 56 7.99 5.91 -1.42
CA MET A 56 9.00 6.34 -2.37
C MET A 56 10.40 6.43 -1.75
N GLU A 57 10.52 6.99 -0.54
CA GLU A 57 11.78 7.11 0.19
C GLU A 57 12.38 5.75 0.58
N ARG A 58 11.51 4.78 0.89
CA ARG A 58 11.93 3.43 1.32
C ARG A 58 11.81 2.39 0.21
N ARG A 59 11.65 2.80 -1.05
CA ARG A 59 11.35 1.90 -2.16
C ARG A 59 12.30 0.69 -2.22
N ASP A 60 13.61 0.93 -2.18
CA ASP A 60 14.61 -0.15 -2.26
C ASP A 60 14.48 -1.15 -1.11
N GLU A 61 14.12 -0.68 0.09
CA GLU A 61 13.88 -1.55 1.23
C GLU A 61 12.61 -2.37 1.05
N LEU A 62 11.52 -1.74 0.58
CA LEU A 62 10.27 -2.45 0.28
C LEU A 62 10.47 -3.49 -0.82
N ASP A 63 11.23 -3.17 -1.86
CA ASP A 63 11.58 -4.06 -2.98
C ASP A 63 12.37 -5.28 -2.51
N ARG A 64 13.34 -5.10 -1.60
CA ARG A 64 14.05 -6.21 -0.96
C ARG A 64 13.13 -7.10 -0.14
N GLN A 65 12.23 -6.52 0.64
CA GLN A 65 11.28 -7.28 1.46
C GLN A 65 10.28 -8.07 0.61
N ILE A 66 9.77 -7.47 -0.46
CA ILE A 66 8.89 -8.15 -1.42
C ILE A 66 9.63 -9.29 -2.09
N SER A 67 10.87 -9.06 -2.55
CA SER A 67 11.68 -10.09 -3.20
C SER A 67 12.00 -11.24 -2.25
N ALA A 68 12.29 -10.98 -0.97
CA ALA A 68 12.49 -12.02 0.04
C ALA A 68 11.22 -12.82 0.35
N ALA A 69 10.05 -12.22 0.13
CA ALA A 69 8.74 -12.82 0.37
C ALA A 69 8.08 -13.38 -0.91
N SER A 70 8.76 -13.39 -2.04
CA SER A 70 8.24 -13.79 -3.36
C SER A 70 9.20 -14.78 -4.04
N ASP A 71 8.64 -15.64 -4.90
CA ASP A 71 9.44 -16.56 -5.73
C ASP A 71 9.84 -15.93 -7.08
N ILE A 72 9.38 -14.71 -7.36
CA ILE A 72 9.76 -13.92 -8.54
C ILE A 72 10.41 -12.59 -8.12
N PRO A 73 11.40 -12.08 -8.89
CA PRO A 73 11.98 -10.77 -8.69
C PRO A 73 10.92 -9.66 -8.73
N VAL A 74 11.08 -8.64 -7.90
CA VAL A 74 10.14 -7.52 -7.78
C VAL A 74 9.94 -6.76 -9.09
N GLU A 75 10.94 -6.74 -9.96
CA GLU A 75 10.89 -6.11 -11.29
C GLU A 75 9.93 -6.85 -12.24
N ARG A 76 9.68 -8.13 -11.99
CA ARG A 76 8.80 -9.00 -12.80
C ARG A 76 7.38 -9.09 -12.24
N ILE A 77 7.12 -8.50 -11.08
CA ILE A 77 5.77 -8.37 -10.52
C ILE A 77 5.02 -7.33 -11.35
N ASP A 78 3.74 -7.59 -11.64
CA ASP A 78 2.90 -6.64 -12.34
C ASP A 78 2.86 -5.29 -11.57
N PRO A 79 2.93 -4.15 -12.28
CA PRO A 79 3.04 -2.84 -11.62
C PRO A 79 1.88 -2.53 -10.65
N VAL A 80 0.69 -3.09 -10.87
CA VAL A 80 -0.46 -2.91 -9.97
C VAL A 80 -0.26 -3.70 -8.68
N GLU A 81 0.04 -4.99 -8.76
CA GLU A 81 0.33 -5.83 -7.59
C GLU A 81 1.52 -5.27 -6.81
N ARG A 82 2.56 -4.78 -7.49
CA ARG A 82 3.70 -4.12 -6.84
C ARG A 82 3.29 -2.84 -6.11
N ALA A 83 2.45 -1.99 -6.71
CA ALA A 83 1.92 -0.79 -6.04
C ALA A 83 1.08 -1.14 -4.80
N VAL A 84 0.29 -2.21 -4.87
CA VAL A 84 -0.48 -2.72 -3.72
C VAL A 84 0.44 -3.23 -2.61
N LEU A 85 1.48 -3.99 -2.94
CA LEU A 85 2.45 -4.49 -1.98
C LEU A 85 3.22 -3.34 -1.30
N TRP A 86 3.69 -2.35 -2.05
CA TRP A 86 4.31 -1.15 -1.49
C TRP A 86 3.37 -0.40 -0.57
N THR A 87 2.10 -0.22 -0.96
CA THR A 87 1.08 0.41 -0.12
C THR A 87 0.95 -0.31 1.22
N ALA A 88 0.77 -1.64 1.17
CA ALA A 88 0.56 -2.46 2.35
C ALA A 88 1.77 -2.42 3.29
N LEU A 89 2.98 -2.63 2.76
CA LEU A 89 4.20 -2.65 3.56
C LEU A 89 4.55 -1.27 4.12
N ALA A 90 4.44 -0.21 3.33
CA ALA A 90 4.69 1.15 3.79
C ALA A 90 3.77 1.52 4.96
N GLU A 91 2.50 1.10 4.89
CA GLU A 91 1.50 1.29 5.93
C GLU A 91 1.80 0.47 7.19
N MET A 92 2.10 -0.83 7.04
CA MET A 92 2.41 -1.73 8.17
C MET A 92 3.67 -1.32 8.93
N GLN A 93 4.63 -0.71 8.24
CA GLN A 93 5.85 -0.18 8.85
C GLN A 93 5.68 1.25 9.39
N GLY A 94 4.54 1.88 9.12
CA GLY A 94 4.17 3.16 9.70
C GLY A 94 3.54 3.00 11.08
N ARG A 95 2.97 4.08 11.62
CA ARG A 95 2.19 4.05 12.86
C ARG A 95 0.70 4.20 12.53
N GLY A 96 -0.13 3.32 13.11
CA GLY A 96 -1.58 3.57 13.20
C GLY A 96 -2.51 2.74 12.31
N THR A 97 -2.04 1.66 11.70
CA THR A 97 -2.91 0.57 11.20
C THR A 97 -2.37 -0.78 11.63
N GLY A 98 -3.23 -1.63 12.21
CA GLY A 98 -2.85 -3.00 12.56
C GLY A 98 -2.57 -3.85 11.33
N ARG A 99 -1.58 -4.74 11.42
CA ARG A 99 -1.12 -5.57 10.30
C ARG A 99 -2.25 -6.30 9.57
N ALA A 100 -3.15 -6.94 10.32
CA ALA A 100 -4.28 -7.68 9.74
C ALA A 100 -5.21 -6.79 8.89
N VAL A 101 -5.43 -5.53 9.32
CA VAL A 101 -6.25 -4.56 8.58
C VAL A 101 -5.56 -4.16 7.28
N ALA A 102 -4.27 -3.85 7.34
CA ALA A 102 -3.50 -3.47 6.14
C ALA A 102 -3.44 -4.60 5.10
N ILE A 103 -3.24 -5.85 5.55
CA ILE A 103 -3.26 -7.03 4.66
C ILE A 103 -4.63 -7.20 4.00
N ASN A 104 -5.73 -7.15 4.78
CA ASN A 104 -7.08 -7.28 4.23
C ASN A 104 -7.38 -6.19 3.20
N GLU A 105 -7.05 -4.92 3.48
CA GLU A 105 -7.26 -3.83 2.53
C GLU A 105 -6.40 -3.99 1.26
N ALA A 106 -5.18 -4.51 1.38
CA ALA A 106 -4.32 -4.80 0.22
C ALA A 106 -4.92 -5.87 -0.70
N ILE A 107 -5.49 -6.93 -0.13
CA ILE A 107 -6.16 -7.99 -0.90
C ILE A 107 -7.36 -7.42 -1.66
N GLU A 108 -8.17 -6.57 -1.00
CA GLU A 108 -9.30 -5.90 -1.65
C GLU A 108 -8.87 -4.96 -2.77
N LEU A 109 -7.76 -4.22 -2.60
CA LEU A 109 -7.19 -3.37 -3.65
C LEU A 109 -6.70 -4.21 -4.83
N ALA A 110 -6.04 -5.34 -4.57
CA ALA A 110 -5.60 -6.26 -5.62
C ALA A 110 -6.79 -6.88 -6.38
N ARG A 111 -7.91 -7.17 -5.71
CA ARG A 111 -9.15 -7.59 -6.38
C ARG A 111 -9.75 -6.49 -7.25
N GLN A 112 -9.60 -5.24 -6.84
CA GLN A 112 -10.19 -4.10 -7.54
C GLN A 112 -9.38 -3.66 -8.76
N PHE A 113 -8.05 -3.67 -8.66
CA PHE A 113 -7.16 -3.11 -9.68
C PHE A 113 -6.31 -4.14 -10.41
N GLY A 114 -5.99 -5.26 -9.76
CA GLY A 114 -5.02 -6.23 -10.26
C GLY A 114 -5.59 -7.14 -11.35
N ALA A 115 -4.71 -7.98 -11.88
CA ALA A 115 -5.08 -8.99 -12.87
C ALA A 115 -6.00 -10.06 -12.24
N ASP A 116 -6.62 -10.87 -13.10
CA ASP A 116 -7.42 -11.98 -12.61
C ASP A 116 -6.55 -12.91 -11.75
N HIS A 117 -6.98 -13.13 -10.50
CA HIS A 117 -6.24 -13.84 -9.45
C HIS A 117 -5.02 -13.14 -8.82
N GLY A 118 -4.70 -11.89 -9.17
CA GLY A 118 -3.61 -11.11 -8.58
C GLY A 118 -3.68 -10.97 -7.05
N TYR A 119 -4.89 -10.90 -6.50
CA TYR A 119 -5.13 -10.89 -5.06
C TYR A 119 -4.58 -12.13 -4.33
N ARG A 120 -4.51 -13.30 -4.98
CA ARG A 120 -3.93 -14.51 -4.37
C ARG A 120 -2.42 -14.38 -4.22
N PHE A 121 -1.77 -13.78 -5.22
CA PHE A 121 -0.34 -13.49 -5.19
C PHE A 121 -0.02 -12.49 -4.08
N VAL A 122 -0.73 -11.36 -4.03
CA VAL A 122 -0.57 -10.35 -2.97
C VAL A 122 -0.76 -10.96 -1.59
N ASN A 123 -1.81 -11.76 -1.38
CA ASN A 123 -2.03 -12.45 -0.11
C ASN A 123 -0.85 -13.35 0.26
N ALA A 124 -0.38 -14.18 -0.68
CA ALA A 124 0.72 -15.11 -0.43
C ALA A 124 2.03 -14.40 -0.02
N VAL A 125 2.35 -13.28 -0.68
CA VAL A 125 3.55 -12.48 -0.38
C VAL A 125 3.42 -11.84 1.01
N LEU A 126 2.29 -11.19 1.31
CA LEU A 126 2.09 -10.52 2.60
C LEU A 126 2.06 -11.52 3.77
N ASP A 127 1.47 -12.70 3.57
CA ASP A 127 1.49 -13.78 4.55
C ASP A 127 2.92 -14.28 4.83
N ARG A 128 3.72 -14.46 3.77
CA ARG A 128 5.13 -14.88 3.90
C ARG A 128 5.95 -13.82 4.62
N TRP A 129 5.79 -12.55 4.25
CA TRP A 129 6.44 -11.42 4.91
C TRP A 129 6.06 -11.31 6.40
N SER A 130 4.77 -11.44 6.72
CA SER A 130 4.25 -11.34 8.09
C SER A 130 4.83 -12.42 9.00
N ARG A 131 4.96 -13.67 8.50
CA ARG A 131 5.60 -14.77 9.24
C ARG A 131 7.09 -14.54 9.49
N ALA A 132 7.79 -13.93 8.53
CA ALA A 132 9.21 -13.64 8.64
C ALA A 132 9.51 -12.41 9.52
N THR A 133 8.53 -11.53 9.72
CA THR A 133 8.65 -10.28 10.49
C THR A 133 7.70 -10.29 11.67
N PRO A 134 8.05 -10.88 12.83
CA PRO A 134 7.17 -10.90 14.00
C PRO A 134 6.74 -9.49 14.38
N GLU A 135 5.45 -9.29 14.63
CA GLU A 135 4.96 -8.01 15.15
C GLU A 135 5.57 -7.81 16.54
N ALA A 136 6.23 -6.68 16.76
CA ALA A 136 6.56 -6.28 18.12
C ALA A 136 5.23 -6.24 18.88
N ARG A 137 5.10 -7.03 19.96
CA ARG A 137 3.86 -7.13 20.77
C ARG A 137 3.28 -5.73 20.96
N SER A 138 2.23 -5.44 20.21
CA SER A 138 1.47 -4.21 20.24
C SER A 138 0.07 -4.61 20.65
N ASP A 139 -0.49 -3.88 21.63
CA ASP A 139 -1.77 -4.13 22.28
C ASP A 139 -2.95 -4.31 21.31
N PRO A 140 -4.07 -4.90 21.78
CA PRO A 140 -5.18 -5.32 20.91
C PRO A 140 -5.66 -4.16 20.06
N VAL A 141 -5.87 -4.42 18.76
CA VAL A 141 -6.48 -3.47 17.83
C VAL A 141 -7.94 -3.25 18.25
N ALA A 142 -8.17 -2.30 19.15
CA ALA A 142 -9.45 -1.63 19.26
C ALA A 142 -9.50 -0.58 18.14
N ASP A 143 -10.36 -0.78 17.16
CA ASP A 143 -11.73 -0.27 17.26
C ASP A 143 -12.46 -0.48 15.92
N HIS A 144 -13.48 -1.32 15.96
CA HIS A 144 -14.58 -1.21 15.00
C HIS A 144 -15.46 -0.05 15.48
N ALA A 145 -15.05 1.17 15.18
CA ALA A 145 -15.89 2.36 15.33
C ALA A 145 -16.33 2.85 13.94
N ASP A 146 -17.38 2.22 13.43
CA ASP A 146 -18.65 2.89 13.11
C ASP A 146 -19.79 1.93 13.51
#